data_AF-A0A2E6AU82-F1
#
_entry.id   AF-A0A2E6AU82-F1
#
_cell.length_a   1.000
_cell.length_b   1.000
_cell.length_c   1.000
_cell.angle_alpha   90.00
_cell.angle_beta   90.00
_cell.angle_gamma   90.00
#
_symmetry.space_group_name_H-M   'P 1'
#
loop_
_entity.id
_entity.type
_entity.pdbx_description
1 polymer ?
#
loop_
_entity_poly.entity_id
_entity_poly.type
_entity_poly.pdbx_seq_one_letter_code
_entity_poly.pdbx_strand_id
1 'polypeptide(L)'
;MGDKPDMKLRHVVWPSLFAIGLVFVSVIALDENKFPPMIIALIAAVLTAPLLAKITNAGDMKEHAFGVAVVCVPMSVAWIIGPNYFNIAIPFLIWIWQCASWSKKNHPPFRYGIWHGFGIASCILPGAMLVANLV
;
A
#
# COMPACT_ATOMS: atom_id res chain seq x y z
N MET A 1 12.69 21.15 22.13
CA MET A 1 12.08 20.86 20.82
C MET A 1 11.44 19.49 20.94
N GLY A 2 10.11 19.43 21.11
CA GLY A 2 9.42 18.14 21.18
C GLY A 2 9.61 17.39 19.85
N ASP A 3 9.93 16.11 19.92
CA ASP A 3 10.08 15.23 18.76
C ASP A 3 8.94 15.51 17.78
N LYS A 4 9.28 16.04 16.60
CA LYS A 4 8.31 16.11 15.53
C LYS A 4 7.96 14.66 15.22
N PRO A 5 6.69 14.25 15.33
CA PRO A 5 6.34 12.87 15.08
C PRO A 5 6.83 12.51 13.67
N ASP A 6 7.61 11.43 13.56
CA ASP A 6 8.24 11.00 12.32
C ASP A 6 7.19 10.36 11.39
N MET A 7 6.26 11.19 10.93
CA MET A 7 5.12 10.77 10.14
C MET A 7 5.53 10.44 8.71
N LYS A 8 6.58 11.10 8.21
CA LYS A 8 7.07 10.91 6.85
C LYS A 8 7.74 9.54 6.72
N LEU A 9 8.70 9.19 7.56
CA LEU A 9 9.31 7.87 7.42
C LEU A 9 8.31 6.78 7.81
N ARG A 10 7.57 6.98 8.91
CA ARG A 10 6.68 5.93 9.43
C ARG A 10 5.49 5.62 8.53
N HIS A 11 4.86 6.62 7.91
CA HIS A 11 3.62 6.43 7.13
C HIS A 11 3.82 6.51 5.61
N VAL A 12 5.04 6.81 5.13
CA VAL A 12 5.37 6.77 3.68
C VAL A 12 6.27 5.59 3.37
N VAL A 13 7.36 5.38 4.11
CA VAL A 13 8.35 4.34 3.79
C VAL A 13 7.81 2.95 4.10
N TRP A 14 7.20 2.75 5.28
CA TRP A 14 6.67 1.43 5.65
C TRP A 14 5.63 0.88 4.68
N PRO A 15 4.59 1.62 4.27
CA PRO A 15 3.63 1.13 3.28
C PRO A 15 4.28 0.82 1.93
N SER A 16 5.29 1.59 1.53
CA SER A 16 6.02 1.37 0.27
C SER A 16 6.81 0.05 0.31
N LEU A 17 7.61 -0.16 1.36
CA LEU A 17 8.38 -1.39 1.56
C LEU A 17 7.47 -2.60 1.71
N PHE A 18 6.35 -2.43 2.39
CA PHE A 18 5.34 -3.46 2.57
C PHE A 18 4.75 -3.91 1.23
N ALA A 19 4.42 -2.97 0.35
CA ALA A 19 3.93 -3.27 -0.99
C ALA A 19 4.95 -4.04 -1.83
N ILE A 20 6.20 -3.57 -1.83
CA ILE A 20 7.31 -4.20 -2.57
C ILE A 20 7.54 -5.62 -2.06
N GLY A 21 7.56 -5.82 -0.73
CA GLY A 21 7.69 -7.14 -0.11
C GLY A 21 6.54 -8.08 -0.49
N LEU A 22 5.30 -7.60 -0.48
CA LEU A 22 4.14 -8.41 -0.88
C LEU A 22 4.19 -8.83 -2.35
N VAL A 23 4.62 -7.93 -3.25
CA VAL A 23 4.80 -8.27 -4.67
C VAL A 23 5.93 -9.29 -4.84
N PHE A 24 7.07 -9.09 -4.17
CA PHE A 24 8.20 -10.02 -4.22
C PHE A 24 7.79 -11.43 -3.76
N VAL A 25 7.08 -11.54 -2.64
CA VAL A 25 6.57 -12.83 -2.16
C VAL A 25 5.56 -13.43 -3.14
N SER A 26 4.67 -12.61 -3.71
CA SER A 26 3.65 -13.08 -4.66
C SER A 26 4.28 -13.64 -5.94
N VAL A 27 5.30 -12.97 -6.49
CA VAL A 27 6.00 -13.42 -7.69
C VAL A 27 6.78 -14.72 -7.46
N ILE A 28 7.49 -14.83 -6.32
CA ILE A 28 8.32 -16.02 -6.04
C ILE A 28 7.47 -17.23 -5.65
N ALA A 29 6.39 -17.01 -4.89
CA ALA A 29 5.60 -18.10 -4.34
C ALA A 29 4.49 -18.60 -5.29
N LEU A 30 4.11 -17.82 -6.30
CA LEU A 30 2.94 -18.10 -7.15
C LEU A 30 3.32 -18.15 -8.63
N ASP A 31 2.68 -19.05 -9.36
CA ASP A 31 2.77 -19.09 -10.82
C ASP A 31 2.02 -17.89 -11.41
N GLU A 32 2.78 -16.91 -11.93
CA GLU A 32 2.26 -15.66 -12.47
C GLU A 32 1.22 -15.86 -13.58
N ASN A 33 1.28 -16.99 -14.31
CA ASN A 33 0.34 -17.29 -15.38
C ASN A 33 -1.05 -17.69 -14.86
N LYS A 34 -1.12 -18.19 -13.62
CA LYS A 34 -2.38 -18.58 -12.97
C LYS A 34 -2.88 -17.52 -11.99
N PHE A 35 -1.97 -16.76 -11.41
CA PHE A 35 -2.21 -15.94 -10.24
C PHE A 35 -1.64 -14.54 -10.45
N PRO A 36 -2.47 -13.53 -10.85
CA PRO A 36 -1.97 -12.20 -11.14
C PRO A 36 -1.36 -11.56 -9.89
N PRO A 37 -0.04 -11.33 -9.84
CA PRO A 37 0.66 -10.97 -8.60
C PRO A 37 0.21 -9.60 -8.06
N MET A 38 -0.21 -8.69 -8.94
CA MET A 38 -0.71 -7.35 -8.57
C MET A 38 -2.01 -7.42 -7.77
N ILE A 39 -2.96 -8.24 -8.20
CA ILE A 39 -4.26 -8.43 -7.53
C ILE A 39 -4.02 -9.09 -6.18
N ILE A 40 -3.16 -10.12 -6.17
CA ILE A 40 -2.90 -10.90 -4.96
C ILE A 40 -2.17 -10.06 -3.92
N ALA A 41 -1.18 -9.25 -4.32
CA ALA A 41 -0.49 -8.33 -3.41
C ALA A 41 -1.46 -7.31 -2.80
N LEU A 42 -2.41 -6.77 -3.58
CA LEU A 42 -3.43 -5.84 -3.06
C LEU A 42 -4.35 -6.51 -2.03
N ILE A 43 -4.83 -7.73 -2.31
CA ILE A 43 -5.70 -8.45 -1.38
C ILE A 43 -4.92 -8.92 -0.14
N ALA A 44 -3.70 -9.42 -0.31
CA ALA A 44 -2.81 -9.79 0.77
C ALA A 44 -2.51 -8.59 1.68
N ALA A 45 -2.38 -7.39 1.11
CA ALA A 45 -2.18 -6.17 1.88
C ALA A 45 -3.35 -5.84 2.81
N VAL A 46 -4.58 -6.18 2.44
CA VAL A 46 -5.75 -6.03 3.32
C VAL A 46 -5.67 -7.00 4.50
N LEU A 47 -5.36 -8.27 4.22
CA LEU A 47 -5.24 -9.31 5.24
C LEU A 47 -4.10 -9.03 6.24
N THR A 48 -3.02 -8.42 5.74
CA THR A 48 -1.82 -8.09 6.51
C THR A 48 -1.80 -6.64 7.00
N ALA A 49 -2.83 -5.83 6.70
CA ALA A 49 -2.94 -4.44 7.15
C ALA A 49 -2.87 -4.27 8.68
N PRO A 50 -3.43 -5.16 9.53
CA PRO A 50 -3.25 -5.05 10.98
C PRO A 50 -1.79 -5.08 11.43
N LEU A 51 -0.93 -5.81 10.71
CA LEU A 51 0.51 -5.83 10.98
C LEU A 51 1.14 -4.48 10.65
N LEU A 52 0.77 -3.89 9.50
CA LEU A 52 1.21 -2.56 9.11
C LEU A 52 0.75 -1.50 10.12
N ALA A 53 -0.48 -1.61 10.64
CA ALA A 53 -0.99 -0.73 11.70
C ALA A 53 -0.13 -0.80 12.97
N LYS A 54 0.28 -2.02 13.37
CA LYS A 54 1.15 -2.25 14.53
C LYS A 54 2.54 -1.65 14.34
N ILE A 55 3.17 -1.87 13.20
CA ILE A 55 4.52 -1.37 12.89
C ILE A 55 4.52 0.17 12.86
N THR A 56 3.47 0.77 12.31
CA THR A 56 3.38 2.22 12.11
C THR A 56 2.70 2.96 13.25
N ASN A 57 2.31 2.26 14.34
CA ASN A 57 1.55 2.84 15.44
C ASN A 57 0.34 3.66 14.96
N ALA A 58 -0.42 3.14 13.98
CA ALA A 58 -1.54 3.84 13.36
C ALA A 58 -2.80 3.93 14.24
N GLY A 59 -2.80 3.29 15.42
CA GLY A 59 -3.92 3.22 16.35
C GLY A 59 -4.71 1.92 16.19
N ASP A 60 -6.04 2.01 16.14
CA ASP A 60 -6.91 0.84 16.02
C ASP A 60 -6.64 0.04 14.73
N MET A 61 -6.34 -1.24 14.89
CA MET A 61 -5.93 -2.10 13.78
C MET A 61 -7.08 -2.45 12.84
N LYS A 62 -8.32 -2.53 13.34
CA LYS A 62 -9.49 -2.89 12.54
C LYS A 62 -9.92 -1.72 11.67
N GLU A 63 -9.97 -0.52 12.24
CA GLU A 63 -10.24 0.71 11.51
C GLU A 63 -9.18 0.99 10.45
N HIS A 64 -7.90 0.78 10.79
CA HIS A 64 -6.81 0.89 9.84
C HIS A 64 -6.96 -0.11 8.68
N ALA A 65 -7.19 -1.39 8.99
CA ALA A 65 -7.38 -2.42 7.98
C ALA A 65 -8.59 -2.14 7.08
N PHE A 66 -9.68 -1.62 7.65
CA PHE A 66 -10.84 -1.18 6.87
C PHE A 66 -10.47 -0.02 5.92
N GLY A 67 -9.69 0.96 6.39
CA GLY A 67 -9.17 2.04 5.53
C GLY A 67 -8.29 1.53 4.39
N VAL A 68 -7.43 0.53 4.64
CA VAL A 68 -6.64 -0.12 3.59
C VAL A 68 -7.55 -0.85 2.60
N ALA A 69 -8.55 -1.59 3.08
CA ALA A 69 -9.51 -2.32 2.25
C ALA A 69 -10.29 -1.40 1.30
N VAL A 70 -10.71 -0.22 1.78
CA VAL A 70 -11.42 0.79 0.98
C VAL A 70 -10.60 1.25 -0.24
N VAL A 71 -9.28 1.12 -0.20
CA VAL A 71 -8.42 1.44 -1.35
C VAL A 71 -8.01 0.19 -2.12
N CYS A 72 -7.45 -0.81 -1.46
CA CYS A 72 -6.86 -1.97 -2.12
C CYS A 72 -7.90 -2.85 -2.83
N VAL A 73 -9.15 -2.94 -2.32
CA VAL A 73 -10.21 -3.73 -2.96
C VAL A 73 -10.71 -3.06 -4.25
N PRO A 74 -11.07 -1.77 -4.30
CA PRO A 74 -11.38 -1.13 -5.58
C PRO A 74 -10.22 -1.17 -6.58
N MET A 75 -8.98 -0.99 -6.10
CA MET A 75 -7.81 -1.09 -6.96
C MET A 75 -7.65 -2.50 -7.53
N SER A 76 -7.91 -3.56 -6.76
CA SER A 76 -7.82 -4.93 -7.28
C SER A 76 -8.87 -5.20 -8.35
N VAL A 77 -10.09 -4.66 -8.19
CA VAL A 77 -11.13 -4.70 -9.23
C VAL A 77 -10.67 -3.96 -10.49
N ALA A 78 -10.04 -2.80 -10.36
CA ALA A 78 -9.48 -2.08 -11.52
C ALA A 78 -8.43 -2.92 -12.28
N TRP A 79 -7.61 -3.69 -11.55
CA TRP A 79 -6.66 -4.63 -12.14
C TRP A 79 -7.32 -5.86 -12.78
N ILE A 80 -8.47 -6.31 -12.28
CA ILE A 80 -9.26 -7.40 -12.89
C ILE A 80 -9.81 -6.97 -14.26
N ILE A 81 -10.30 -5.73 -14.37
CA ILE A 81 -10.84 -5.19 -15.63
C ILE A 81 -9.74 -5.12 -16.70
N GLY A 82 -8.52 -4.77 -16.29
CA GLY A 82 -7.34 -4.88 -17.12
C GLY A 82 -6.22 -3.93 -16.68
N PRO A 83 -4.95 -4.27 -16.97
CA PRO A 83 -3.83 -3.40 -16.69
C PRO A 83 -3.91 -2.13 -17.55
N ASN A 84 -3.89 -0.96 -16.91
CA ASN A 84 -3.82 0.32 -17.61
C ASN A 84 -2.89 1.28 -16.84
N TYR A 85 -2.44 2.33 -17.53
CA TYR A 85 -1.58 3.37 -16.92
C TYR A 85 -2.21 4.04 -15.69
N PHE A 86 -3.54 4.25 -15.73
CA PHE A 86 -4.28 4.94 -14.68
C PHE A 86 -4.42 4.14 -13.38
N ASN A 87 -4.32 2.80 -13.43
CA ASN A 87 -4.30 1.91 -12.26
C ASN A 87 -3.09 2.19 -11.35
N ILE A 88 -2.06 2.88 -11.86
CA ILE A 88 -0.90 3.31 -11.08
C ILE A 88 -0.84 4.83 -10.96
N ALA A 89 -1.11 5.57 -12.03
CA ALA A 89 -0.97 7.02 -12.02
C ALA A 89 -1.94 7.71 -11.04
N ILE A 90 -3.21 7.27 -10.99
CA ILE A 90 -4.22 7.84 -10.10
C ILE A 90 -3.86 7.60 -8.62
N PRO A 91 -3.63 6.36 -8.14
CA PRO A 91 -3.26 6.14 -6.74
C PRO A 91 -1.95 6.84 -6.38
N PHE A 92 -0.99 6.93 -7.31
CA PHE A 92 0.28 7.63 -7.07
C PHE A 92 0.09 9.13 -6.85
N LEU A 93 -0.72 9.79 -7.68
CA LEU A 93 -1.00 11.23 -7.51
C LEU A 93 -1.74 11.51 -6.19
N ILE A 94 -2.71 10.66 -5.84
CA ILE A 94 -3.44 10.77 -4.56
C ILE A 94 -2.47 10.56 -3.39
N TRP A 95 -1.61 9.55 -3.49
CA TRP A 95 -0.63 9.24 -2.45
C TRP A 95 0.37 10.37 -2.24
N ILE A 96 0.93 10.96 -3.31
CA ILE A 96 1.83 12.12 -3.21
C ILE A 96 1.13 13.29 -2.51
N TRP A 97 -0.11 13.59 -2.90
CA TRP A 97 -0.87 14.64 -2.25
C TRP A 97 -1.09 14.38 -0.76
N GLN A 98 -1.37 13.13 -0.37
CA GLN A 98 -1.46 12.72 1.04
C GLN A 98 -0.11 12.84 1.75
N CYS A 99 0.99 12.43 1.12
CA CYS A 99 2.34 12.59 1.67
C CYS A 99 2.69 14.06 1.93
N ALA A 100 2.24 14.98 1.08
CA ALA A 100 2.46 16.41 1.26
C ALA A 100 1.55 17.04 2.32
N SER A 101 0.31 16.57 2.41
CA SER A 101 -0.74 17.22 3.21
C SER A 101 -0.95 16.58 4.57
N TRP A 102 -0.94 15.26 4.64
CA TRP A 102 -1.30 14.46 5.82
C TRP A 102 -0.09 14.21 6.73
N SER A 103 1.14 14.33 6.23
CA SER A 103 2.34 14.24 7.07
C SER A 103 2.47 15.38 8.10
N LYS A 104 1.59 16.38 8.05
CA LYS A 104 1.66 17.59 8.89
C LYS A 104 0.91 17.45 10.22
N LYS A 105 0.05 16.45 10.37
CA LYS A 105 -0.79 16.27 11.57
C LYS A 105 -1.10 14.79 11.82
N ASN A 106 -1.53 14.48 13.04
CA ASN A 106 -2.04 13.16 13.35
C ASN A 106 -3.43 12.96 12.75
N HIS A 107 -3.68 11.76 12.25
CA HIS A 107 -4.92 11.34 11.64
C HIS A 107 -5.56 10.18 12.42
N PRO A 108 -6.88 9.99 12.32
CA PRO A 108 -7.52 8.77 12.84
C PRO A 108 -7.03 7.52 12.09
N PRO A 109 -7.10 6.33 12.72
CA PRO A 109 -6.59 5.07 12.15
C PRO A 109 -7.13 4.77 10.75
N PHE A 110 -8.42 5.03 10.52
CA PHE A 110 -9.05 4.88 9.20
C PHE A 110 -8.35 5.71 8.10
N ARG A 111 -7.99 6.97 8.39
CA ARG A 111 -7.28 7.82 7.44
C ARG A 111 -5.85 7.30 7.21
N TYR A 112 -5.14 6.84 8.24
CA TYR A 112 -3.86 6.16 8.00
C TYR A 112 -4.02 4.91 7.13
N GLY A 113 -5.10 4.17 7.29
CA GLY A 113 -5.46 3.04 6.44
C GLY A 113 -5.56 3.44 4.97
N ILE A 114 -6.34 4.47 4.67
CA ILE A 114 -6.49 5.00 3.29
C ILE A 114 -5.13 5.46 2.74
N TRP A 115 -4.35 6.19 3.54
CA TRP A 115 -3.05 6.70 3.11
C TRP A 115 -2.08 5.57 2.78
N HIS A 116 -2.03 4.54 3.64
CA HIS A 116 -1.22 3.35 3.40
C HIS A 116 -1.72 2.56 2.20
N GLY A 117 -3.03 2.42 2.03
CA GLY A 117 -3.63 1.73 0.89
C GLY A 117 -3.24 2.36 -0.44
N PHE A 118 -3.23 3.70 -0.53
CA PHE A 118 -2.75 4.39 -1.73
C PHE A 118 -1.24 4.23 -1.92
N GLY A 119 -0.44 4.24 -0.85
CA GLY A 119 0.99 3.92 -0.92
C GLY A 119 1.24 2.52 -1.45
N ILE A 120 0.47 1.53 -0.98
CA ILE A 120 0.55 0.14 -1.44
C ILE A 120 0.20 0.04 -2.92
N ALA A 121 -0.94 0.61 -3.33
CA ALA A 121 -1.38 0.58 -4.72
C ALA A 121 -0.37 1.25 -5.67
N SER A 122 0.31 2.31 -5.21
CA SER A 122 1.30 3.04 -5.98
C SER A 122 2.63 2.31 -6.11
N CYS A 123 3.09 1.68 -5.03
CA CYS A 123 4.40 1.02 -4.95
C CYS A 123 4.41 -0.41 -5.49
N ILE A 124 3.24 -0.95 -5.85
CA ILE A 124 3.10 -2.27 -6.45
C ILE A 124 3.82 -2.39 -7.80
N LEU A 125 3.78 -1.36 -8.67
CA LEU A 125 4.52 -1.37 -9.94
C LEU A 125 6.05 -1.24 -9.74
N PRO A 126 6.56 -0.26 -8.97
CA PRO A 126 7.98 -0.23 -8.62
C PRO A 126 8.47 -1.54 -7.98
N GLY A 127 7.64 -2.18 -7.16
CA GLY A 127 7.93 -3.51 -6.59
C GLY A 127 8.06 -4.57 -7.67
N ALA A 128 7.10 -4.66 -8.59
CA ALA A 128 7.16 -5.61 -9.71
C ALA A 128 8.39 -5.39 -10.60
N MET A 129 8.72 -4.13 -10.91
CA MET A 129 9.92 -3.78 -11.68
C MET A 129 11.21 -4.20 -10.97
N LEU A 130 11.29 -3.98 -9.65
CA LEU A 130 12.45 -4.39 -8.87
C LEU A 130 12.62 -5.91 -8.89
N VAL A 131 11.53 -6.65 -8.66
CA VAL A 131 11.54 -8.13 -8.67
C VAL A 131 11.98 -8.66 -10.03
N ALA A 132 11.44 -8.12 -11.12
CA ALA A 132 11.78 -8.54 -12.48
C ALA A 132 13.25 -8.30 -12.87
N ASN A 133 14.01 -7.49 -12.12
CA ASN A 133 15.45 -7.31 -12.31
C ASN A 133 16.31 -8.16 -11.36
N LEU A 134 15.70 -8.78 -10.35
CA LEU A 134 16.38 -9.57 -9.33
C LEU A 134 16.20 -11.08 -9.52
N VAL A 135 15.15 -11.48 -10.24
CA VAL A 135 14.79 -12.87 -10.59
C VAL A 135 14.95 -13.05 -12.09
#